data_AF-A0A2V7LCC1-F1
#
_entry.id   AF-A0A2V7LCC1-F1
#
_cell.length_a   1.000
_cell.length_b   1.000
_cell.length_c   1.000
_cell.angle_alpha   90.00
_cell.angle_beta   90.00
_cell.angle_gamma   90.00
#
_symmetry.space_group_name_H-M   'P 1'
#
loop_
_entity.id
_entity.type
_entity.pdbx_description
1 polymer ?
#
loop_
_entity_poly.entity_id
_entity_poly.type
_entity_poly.pdbx_seq_one_letter_code
_entity_poly.pdbx_strand_id
1 'polypeptide(L)'
;MNAATQTAMIVAGLALALDLGAAPIVTGQARAADLVTAARAQLRAGNVDSGLVLIELALDSTTIATGRDRVNALVWRGVFQFFKGKDSLARESFRDALTIDPRLDVAGLGQLDSLLAADFEDARRSIQPPPTAPRPSAALARLAAGPALDTLYSCIPDCRGLDQPPRALTGEFETVTVGSGGAGTIMGGIALVRFVVDSAGRVEPASITVVSSPSPALRDTLLEHVRPARFSPGRVQGRGVRVLMQWRLTLRSR
;
A
#
# COMPACT_ATOMS: atom_id res chain seq x y z
N MET A 1 -41.56 26.34 -63.55
CA MET A 1 -41.14 25.04 -64.12
C MET A 1 -40.95 24.07 -62.97
N ASN A 2 -41.49 22.87 -63.13
CA ASN A 2 -41.88 21.93 -62.08
C ASN A 2 -40.74 21.05 -61.54
N ALA A 3 -41.00 20.58 -60.31
CA ALA A 3 -40.83 19.22 -59.80
C ALA A 3 -39.51 18.77 -59.12
N ALA A 4 -39.72 18.41 -57.84
CA ALA A 4 -39.25 17.21 -57.14
C ALA A 4 -37.74 17.11 -56.80
N THR A 5 -37.32 16.78 -55.58
CA THR A 5 -37.85 15.69 -54.74
C THR A 5 -37.46 15.92 -53.27
N GLN A 6 -38.41 15.64 -52.37
CA GLN A 6 -38.25 15.51 -50.93
C GLN A 6 -37.37 14.31 -50.57
N THR A 7 -36.52 14.43 -49.56
CA THR A 7 -36.34 13.37 -48.56
C THR A 7 -36.11 14.04 -47.21
N ALA A 8 -37.18 14.14 -46.44
CA ALA A 8 -37.12 14.31 -45.00
C ALA A 8 -36.85 12.94 -44.37
N MET A 9 -35.87 12.85 -43.48
CA MET A 9 -36.02 12.00 -42.31
C MET A 9 -35.73 12.83 -41.06
N ILE A 10 -36.71 12.77 -40.19
CA ILE A 10 -36.99 13.61 -39.04
C ILE A 10 -36.67 12.77 -37.79
N VAL A 11 -35.94 13.40 -36.86
CA VAL A 11 -36.07 13.29 -35.40
C VAL A 11 -35.51 12.06 -34.68
N ALA A 12 -34.49 12.33 -33.86
CA ALA A 12 -34.66 12.37 -32.41
C ALA A 12 -33.66 13.38 -31.80
N GLY A 13 -34.07 14.65 -31.71
CA GLY A 13 -33.48 15.57 -30.74
C GLY A 13 -34.07 15.27 -29.37
N LEU A 14 -33.25 15.28 -28.32
CA LEU A 14 -33.74 15.56 -26.99
C LEU A 14 -32.98 16.74 -26.39
N ALA A 15 -33.79 17.67 -25.90
CA ALA A 15 -33.47 19.02 -25.50
C ALA A 15 -32.38 19.14 -24.43
N LEU A 16 -31.62 20.23 -24.54
CA LEU A 16 -30.94 20.85 -23.41
C LEU A 16 -31.95 21.17 -22.30
N ALA A 17 -31.79 20.50 -21.16
CA ALA A 17 -32.21 21.05 -19.88
C ALA A 17 -30.98 21.69 -19.24
N LEU A 18 -30.98 23.03 -19.21
CA LEU A 18 -30.13 23.82 -18.33
C LEU A 18 -30.65 23.66 -16.89
N ASP A 19 -30.19 22.60 -16.22
CA ASP A 19 -30.17 22.60 -14.77
C ASP A 19 -28.85 23.21 -14.31
N LEU A 20 -28.94 24.47 -13.84
CA LEU A 20 -27.90 25.13 -13.05
C LEU A 20 -27.87 24.51 -11.64
N GLY A 21 -27.59 23.22 -11.58
CA GLY A 21 -26.99 22.60 -10.40
C GLY A 21 -25.49 22.76 -10.54
N ALA A 22 -24.90 23.67 -9.77
CA ALA A 22 -23.45 23.77 -9.62
C ALA A 22 -22.92 22.45 -9.03
N ALA A 23 -22.72 21.45 -9.87
CA ALA A 23 -21.88 20.32 -9.53
C ALA A 23 -20.47 20.89 -9.35
N PRO A 24 -19.80 20.67 -8.20
CA PRO A 24 -18.40 21.01 -8.12
C PRO A 24 -17.72 20.23 -9.23
N ILE A 25 -17.01 20.93 -10.12
CA ILE A 25 -15.99 20.30 -10.97
C ILE A 25 -14.92 19.85 -9.98
N VAL A 26 -15.15 18.69 -9.37
CA VAL A 26 -14.10 17.89 -8.78
C VAL A 26 -13.29 17.48 -9.98
N THR A 27 -12.09 18.02 -10.13
CA THR A 27 -11.08 17.47 -11.02
C THR A 27 -10.93 16.00 -10.67
N GLY A 28 -11.59 15.15 -11.46
CA GLY A 28 -11.85 13.76 -11.13
C GLY A 28 -10.62 12.92 -11.41
N GLN A 29 -9.68 12.86 -10.46
CA GLN A 29 -8.71 11.78 -10.45
C GLN A 29 -9.48 10.46 -10.35
N ALA A 30 -9.51 9.71 -11.45
CA ALA A 30 -10.05 8.35 -11.45
C ALA A 30 -9.30 7.53 -10.39
N ARG A 31 -10.03 6.75 -9.57
CA ARG A 31 -9.37 5.90 -8.58
C ARG A 31 -8.70 4.73 -9.29
N ALA A 32 -7.52 4.34 -8.82
CA ALA A 32 -6.79 3.21 -9.42
C ALA A 32 -7.63 1.92 -9.47
N ALA A 33 -8.50 1.68 -8.48
CA ALA A 33 -9.41 0.54 -8.45
C ALA A 33 -10.44 0.54 -9.60
N ASP A 34 -10.94 1.72 -9.99
CA ASP A 34 -11.90 1.86 -11.09
C ASP A 34 -11.22 1.58 -12.43
N LEU A 35 -9.99 2.08 -12.60
CA LEU A 35 -9.15 1.84 -13.77
C LEU A 35 -8.78 0.36 -13.92
N VAL A 36 -8.41 -0.32 -12.84
CA VAL A 36 -8.17 -1.78 -12.84
C VAL A 36 -9.46 -2.55 -13.19
N THR A 37 -10.62 -2.09 -12.72
CA THR A 37 -11.91 -2.71 -13.06
C THR A 37 -12.25 -2.54 -14.54
N ALA A 38 -12.06 -1.35 -15.08
CA ALA A 38 -12.23 -1.06 -16.50
C ALA A 38 -11.23 -1.88 -17.36
N ALA A 39 -9.97 -1.97 -16.93
CA ALA A 39 -8.96 -2.78 -17.61
C ALA A 39 -9.40 -4.25 -17.71
N ARG A 40 -9.82 -4.87 -16.60
CA ARG A 40 -10.30 -6.26 -16.59
C ARG A 40 -11.48 -6.49 -17.54
N ALA A 41 -12.36 -5.50 -17.71
CA ALA A 41 -13.42 -5.57 -18.71
C ALA A 41 -12.86 -5.58 -20.15
N GLN A 42 -11.81 -4.79 -20.43
CA GLN A 42 -11.12 -4.82 -21.72
C GLN A 42 -10.45 -6.17 -21.99
N LEU A 43 -9.83 -6.81 -21.00
CA LEU A 43 -9.26 -8.15 -21.16
C LEU A 43 -10.34 -9.18 -21.56
N ARG A 44 -11.49 -9.14 -20.89
CA ARG A 44 -12.64 -10.01 -21.23
C ARG A 44 -13.19 -9.74 -22.64
N ALA A 45 -13.04 -8.52 -23.14
CA ALA A 45 -13.41 -8.14 -24.50
C ALA A 45 -12.32 -8.45 -25.55
N GLY A 46 -11.16 -8.99 -25.15
CA GLY A 46 -10.02 -9.24 -26.03
C GLY A 46 -9.15 -8.01 -26.33
N ASN A 47 -9.46 -6.85 -25.74
CA ASN A 47 -8.78 -5.58 -25.99
C ASN A 47 -7.58 -5.41 -25.04
N VAL A 48 -6.55 -6.23 -25.22
CA VAL A 48 -5.39 -6.29 -24.32
C VAL A 48 -4.64 -4.95 -24.26
N ASP A 49 -4.44 -4.28 -25.39
CA ASP A 49 -3.74 -2.98 -25.44
C ASP A 49 -4.47 -1.86 -24.69
N SER A 50 -5.79 -1.76 -24.89
CA SER A 50 -6.62 -0.77 -24.17
C SER A 50 -6.63 -1.03 -22.68
N GLY A 51 -6.67 -2.30 -22.27
CA GLY A 51 -6.58 -2.66 -20.86
C GLY A 51 -5.22 -2.31 -20.25
N LEU A 52 -4.12 -2.52 -20.97
CA LEU A 52 -2.78 -2.18 -20.47
C LEU A 52 -2.61 -0.67 -20.26
N VAL A 53 -3.13 0.18 -21.16
CA VAL A 53 -3.12 1.64 -20.98
C VAL A 53 -3.87 2.06 -19.71
N LEU A 54 -5.01 1.44 -19.42
CA LEU A 54 -5.77 1.71 -18.20
C LEU A 54 -4.99 1.30 -16.94
N ILE A 55 -4.23 0.21 -17.01
CA ILE A 55 -3.35 -0.21 -15.91
C ILE A 55 -2.16 0.74 -15.73
N GLU A 56 -1.54 1.19 -16.80
CA GLU A 56 -0.45 2.17 -16.73
C GLU A 56 -0.93 3.48 -16.12
N LEU A 57 -2.14 3.94 -16.47
CA LEU A 57 -2.77 5.08 -15.83
C LEU A 57 -3.07 4.84 -14.35
N ALA A 58 -3.47 3.63 -13.96
CA ALA A 58 -3.68 3.27 -12.56
C ALA A 58 -2.39 3.28 -11.71
N LEU A 59 -1.24 3.04 -12.37
CA LEU A 59 0.07 3.05 -11.74
C LEU A 59 0.75 4.41 -11.75
N ASP A 60 0.21 5.38 -12.50
CA ASP A 60 0.73 6.74 -12.49
C ASP A 60 0.70 7.32 -11.06
N SER A 61 1.80 7.97 -10.69
CA SER A 61 1.95 8.74 -9.46
C SER A 61 0.86 9.80 -9.25
N THR A 62 0.25 10.28 -10.33
CA THR A 62 -0.85 11.25 -10.27
C THR A 62 -2.19 10.63 -9.90
N THR A 63 -2.30 9.31 -9.76
CA THR A 63 -3.57 8.62 -9.52
C THR A 63 -3.78 8.39 -8.03
N ILE A 64 -5.01 8.59 -7.53
CA ILE A 64 -5.33 8.29 -6.12
C ILE A 64 -5.37 6.77 -5.95
N ALA A 65 -4.31 6.20 -5.37
CA ALA A 65 -4.13 4.77 -5.16
C ALA A 65 -3.71 4.48 -3.73
N THR A 66 -4.34 3.48 -3.10
CA THR A 66 -3.81 2.89 -1.86
C THR A 66 -2.62 1.97 -2.18
N GLY A 67 -1.84 1.60 -1.16
CA GLY A 67 -0.77 0.60 -1.33
C GLY A 67 -1.30 -0.72 -1.91
N ARG A 68 -2.50 -1.14 -1.49
CA ARG A 68 -3.19 -2.33 -2.02
C ARG A 68 -3.59 -2.16 -3.49
N ASP A 69 -4.10 -0.99 -3.87
CA ASP A 69 -4.47 -0.73 -5.27
C ASP A 69 -3.27 -0.78 -6.20
N ARG A 70 -2.11 -0.27 -5.72
CA ARG A 70 -0.85 -0.32 -6.47
C ARG A 70 -0.35 -1.76 -6.67
N VAL A 71 -0.37 -2.59 -5.62
CA VAL A 71 -0.01 -4.02 -5.75
C VAL A 71 -0.95 -4.73 -6.74
N ASN A 72 -2.26 -4.51 -6.63
CA ASN A 72 -3.24 -5.09 -7.55
C ASN A 72 -3.00 -4.64 -9.00
N ALA A 73 -2.74 -3.34 -9.22
CA ALA A 73 -2.43 -2.81 -10.55
C ALA A 73 -1.13 -3.41 -11.14
N LEU A 74 -0.10 -3.65 -10.33
CA LEU A 74 1.13 -4.33 -10.77
C LEU A 74 0.89 -5.78 -11.20
N VAL A 75 0.08 -6.52 -10.44
CA VAL A 75 -0.33 -7.89 -10.84
C VAL A 75 -1.05 -7.84 -12.18
N TRP A 76 -2.04 -6.96 -12.35
CA TRP A 76 -2.75 -6.85 -13.61
C TRP A 76 -1.86 -6.38 -14.76
N ARG A 77 -0.86 -5.51 -14.52
CA ARG A 77 0.14 -5.14 -15.52
C ARG A 77 0.87 -6.37 -16.04
N GLY A 78 1.26 -7.28 -15.15
CA GLY A 78 1.89 -8.54 -15.53
C GLY A 78 0.95 -9.46 -16.33
N VAL A 79 -0.31 -9.58 -15.91
CA VAL A 79 -1.34 -10.35 -16.66
C VAL A 79 -1.52 -9.80 -18.08
N PHE A 80 -1.66 -8.49 -18.24
CA PHE A 80 -1.80 -7.88 -19.57
C PHE A 80 -0.55 -8.06 -20.44
N GLN A 81 0.64 -7.97 -19.84
CA GLN A 81 1.89 -8.21 -20.57
C GLN A 81 2.05 -9.66 -21.01
N PHE A 82 1.60 -10.62 -20.20
CA PHE A 82 1.55 -12.03 -20.57
C PHE A 82 0.65 -12.25 -21.79
N PHE A 83 -0.56 -11.71 -21.80
CA PHE A 83 -1.45 -11.79 -22.96
C PHE A 83 -0.93 -11.03 -24.21
N LYS A 84 0.02 -10.11 -24.04
CA LYS A 84 0.77 -9.48 -25.15
C LYS A 84 1.98 -10.30 -25.64
N GLY A 85 2.26 -11.46 -25.04
CA GLY A 85 3.45 -12.26 -25.32
C GLY A 85 4.76 -11.62 -24.84
N LYS A 86 4.68 -10.74 -23.82
CA LYS A 86 5.83 -10.04 -23.23
C LYS A 86 6.23 -10.66 -21.90
N ASP A 87 6.57 -11.94 -21.90
CA ASP A 87 6.77 -12.77 -20.70
C ASP A 87 7.82 -12.20 -19.74
N SER A 88 8.90 -11.61 -20.26
CA SER A 88 9.94 -10.98 -19.44
C SER A 88 9.40 -9.78 -18.66
N LEU A 89 8.57 -8.95 -19.30
CA LEU A 89 7.93 -7.82 -18.62
C LEU A 89 6.87 -8.32 -17.64
N ALA A 90 6.12 -9.36 -18.01
CA ALA A 90 5.12 -9.96 -17.14
C ALA A 90 5.74 -10.42 -15.81
N ARG A 91 6.84 -11.18 -15.90
CA ARG A 91 7.62 -11.63 -14.73
C ARG A 91 8.21 -10.48 -13.92
N GLU A 92 8.65 -9.41 -14.58
CA GLU A 92 9.12 -8.19 -13.89
C GLU A 92 7.99 -7.53 -13.09
N SER A 93 6.82 -7.34 -13.71
CA SER A 93 5.65 -6.76 -13.04
C SER A 93 5.18 -7.62 -11.85
N PHE A 94 5.25 -8.96 -11.95
CA PHE A 94 4.98 -9.85 -10.82
C PHE A 94 6.02 -9.70 -9.70
N ARG A 95 7.30 -9.60 -10.04
CA ARG A 95 8.36 -9.32 -9.05
C ARG A 95 8.15 -7.98 -8.35
N ASP A 96 7.74 -6.94 -9.07
CA ASP A 96 7.43 -5.64 -8.47
C ASP A 96 6.30 -5.76 -7.45
N ALA A 97 5.22 -6.48 -7.78
CA ALA A 97 4.11 -6.72 -6.88
C ALA A 97 4.54 -7.50 -5.62
N LEU A 98 5.30 -8.58 -5.81
CA LEU A 98 5.74 -9.44 -4.73
C LEU A 98 6.87 -8.85 -3.86
N THR A 99 7.59 -7.85 -4.38
CA THR A 99 8.54 -7.06 -3.57
C THR A 99 7.81 -6.21 -2.53
N ILE A 100 6.59 -5.75 -2.86
CA ILE A 100 5.75 -4.98 -1.94
C ILE A 100 5.02 -5.91 -0.97
N ASP A 101 4.48 -7.03 -1.45
CA ASP A 101 3.85 -8.06 -0.62
C ASP A 101 4.35 -9.48 -1.00
N PRO A 102 5.38 -10.01 -0.30
CA PRO A 102 5.92 -11.34 -0.60
C PRO A 102 4.95 -12.49 -0.33
N ARG A 103 3.87 -12.24 0.43
CA ARG A 103 2.84 -13.24 0.75
C ARG A 103 1.58 -13.06 -0.09
N LEU A 104 1.63 -12.20 -1.12
CA LEU A 104 0.52 -11.91 -2.01
C LEU A 104 -0.02 -13.19 -2.63
N ASP A 105 -1.26 -13.52 -2.29
CA ASP A 105 -2.03 -14.58 -2.92
C ASP A 105 -3.02 -13.97 -3.92
N VAL A 106 -2.96 -14.43 -5.16
CA VAL A 106 -3.80 -13.93 -6.26
C VAL A 106 -4.72 -15.04 -6.70
N ALA A 107 -5.94 -15.04 -6.17
CA ALA A 107 -6.98 -15.94 -6.62
C ALA A 107 -7.30 -15.70 -8.10
N GLY A 108 -7.54 -16.76 -8.86
CA GLY A 108 -8.03 -16.64 -10.24
C GLY A 108 -6.99 -16.80 -11.34
N LEU A 109 -5.68 -16.74 -11.05
CA LEU A 109 -4.66 -16.76 -12.11
C LEU A 109 -4.67 -18.07 -12.91
N GLY A 110 -4.74 -19.21 -12.22
CA GLY A 110 -4.79 -20.52 -12.89
C GLY A 110 -6.07 -20.74 -13.70
N GLN A 111 -7.16 -20.06 -13.35
CA GLN A 111 -8.41 -20.08 -14.13
C GLN A 111 -8.32 -19.21 -15.39
N LEU A 112 -7.47 -18.18 -15.40
CA LEU A 112 -7.20 -17.37 -16.59
C LEU A 112 -6.27 -18.12 -17.55
N ASP A 113 -5.13 -18.60 -17.05
CA ASP A 113 -4.17 -19.40 -17.81
C ASP A 113 -3.22 -20.15 -16.85
N SER A 114 -2.91 -21.41 -17.16
CA SER A 114 -2.04 -22.24 -16.32
C SER A 114 -0.56 -21.83 -16.36
N LEU A 115 -0.07 -21.33 -17.51
CA LEU A 115 1.28 -20.81 -17.68
C LEU A 115 1.43 -19.46 -16.98
N LEU A 116 0.40 -18.62 -17.01
CA LEU A 116 0.37 -17.37 -16.23
C LEU A 116 0.56 -17.61 -14.73
N ALA A 117 -0.11 -18.63 -14.19
CA ALA A 117 0.06 -19.03 -12.80
C ALA A 117 1.49 -19.57 -12.53
N ALA A 118 2.06 -20.34 -13.45
CA ALA A 118 3.43 -20.84 -13.34
C ALA A 118 4.47 -19.69 -13.34
N ASP A 119 4.34 -18.71 -14.25
CA ASP A 119 5.21 -17.53 -14.31
C ASP A 119 5.15 -16.70 -13.02
N PHE A 120 3.97 -16.59 -12.40
CA PHE A 120 3.80 -15.89 -11.13
C PHE A 120 4.48 -16.63 -9.97
N GLU A 121 4.34 -17.96 -9.90
CA GLU A 121 5.03 -18.77 -8.88
C GLU A 121 6.54 -18.79 -9.07
N ASP A 122 7.03 -18.82 -10.31
CA ASP A 122 8.46 -18.72 -10.60
C ASP A 122 9.01 -17.35 -10.21
N ALA A 123 8.26 -16.27 -10.46
CA ALA A 123 8.60 -14.94 -9.96
C ALA A 123 8.70 -14.94 -8.42
N ARG A 124 7.75 -15.57 -7.71
CA ARG A 124 7.77 -15.71 -6.23
C ARG A 124 8.99 -16.49 -5.75
N ARG A 125 9.30 -17.63 -6.36
CA ARG A 125 10.50 -18.41 -6.03
C ARG A 125 11.80 -17.63 -6.25
N SER A 126 11.83 -16.72 -7.22
CA SER A 126 13.05 -15.94 -7.53
C SER A 126 13.42 -14.90 -6.48
N ILE A 127 12.44 -14.43 -5.69
CA ILE A 127 12.62 -13.46 -4.60
C ILE A 127 12.62 -14.12 -3.22
N GLN A 128 12.01 -15.30 -3.08
CA GLN A 128 12.11 -16.09 -1.86
C GLN A 128 13.49 -16.79 -1.84
N PRO A 129 14.29 -16.70 -0.77
CA PRO A 129 15.48 -17.55 -0.68
C PRO A 129 15.07 -19.03 -0.80
N PRO A 130 15.83 -19.87 -1.52
CA PRO A 130 15.46 -21.27 -1.67
C PRO A 130 15.34 -21.92 -0.28
N PRO A 131 14.38 -22.84 -0.06
CA PRO A 131 14.19 -23.47 1.24
C PRO A 131 15.41 -24.27 1.71
N THR A 132 16.34 -24.56 0.79
CA THR A 132 17.62 -25.23 1.01
C THR A 132 18.79 -24.28 1.20
N ALA A 133 18.61 -22.96 1.07
CA ALA A 133 19.66 -22.02 1.43
C ALA A 133 20.03 -22.27 2.90
N PRO A 134 21.32 -22.54 3.22
CA PRO A 134 21.72 -22.61 4.61
C PRO A 134 21.27 -21.32 5.27
N ARG A 135 20.48 -21.42 6.35
CA ARG A 135 20.16 -20.24 7.17
C ARG A 135 21.49 -19.53 7.38
N PRO A 136 21.60 -18.24 7.04
CA PRO A 136 22.83 -17.51 7.33
C PRO A 136 23.18 -17.83 8.77
N SER A 137 24.43 -18.24 9.01
CA SER A 137 24.85 -18.64 10.36
C SER A 137 24.37 -17.56 11.32
N ALA A 138 24.00 -17.91 12.55
CA ALA A 138 23.49 -16.91 13.49
C ALA A 138 24.41 -15.67 13.57
N ALA A 139 25.71 -15.81 13.29
CA ALA A 139 26.65 -14.71 13.12
C ALA A 139 26.43 -13.86 11.84
N LEU A 140 26.31 -14.46 10.65
CA LEU A 140 26.02 -13.74 9.41
C LEU A 140 24.63 -13.10 9.41
N ALA A 141 23.63 -13.76 9.98
CA ALA A 141 22.29 -13.21 10.17
C ALA A 141 22.32 -11.97 11.08
N ARG A 142 23.13 -11.97 12.14
CA ARG A 142 23.32 -10.82 13.04
C ARG A 142 24.11 -9.67 12.39
N LEU A 143 24.94 -9.95 11.39
CA LEU A 143 25.72 -8.95 10.66
C LEU A 143 24.92 -8.32 9.50
N ALA A 144 24.11 -9.11 8.81
CA ALA A 144 23.27 -8.66 7.69
C ALA A 144 21.92 -8.08 8.16
N ALA A 145 21.37 -8.58 9.26
CA ALA A 145 20.32 -7.89 9.96
C ALA A 145 20.92 -6.69 10.71
N GLY A 146 20.90 -5.53 10.06
CA GLY A 146 20.53 -4.33 10.81
C GLY A 146 19.28 -4.64 11.66
N PRO A 147 19.07 -3.97 12.81
CA PRO A 147 18.05 -4.36 13.79
C PRO A 147 16.74 -4.68 13.08
N ALA A 148 16.30 -5.93 13.22
CA ALA A 148 15.19 -6.48 12.46
C ALA A 148 14.02 -5.48 12.51
N LEU A 149 13.41 -5.18 11.37
CA LEU A 149 12.15 -4.42 11.31
C LEU A 149 10.97 -5.17 11.97
N ASP A 150 11.23 -6.35 12.56
CA ASP A 150 10.40 -7.03 13.57
C ASP A 150 10.42 -6.35 14.95
N THR A 151 11.27 -5.34 15.16
CA THR A 151 11.20 -4.54 16.38
C THR A 151 10.01 -3.60 16.25
N LEU A 152 8.98 -3.80 17.08
CA LEU A 152 7.84 -2.88 17.22
C LEU A 152 8.28 -1.41 17.32
N TYR A 153 9.46 -1.16 17.88
CA TYR A 153 10.06 0.16 18.04
C TYR A 153 11.47 0.18 17.42
N SER A 154 11.78 1.21 16.64
CA SER A 154 13.10 1.41 16.02
C SER A 154 13.58 2.85 16.23
N CYS A 155 14.88 3.06 16.49
CA CYS A 155 15.47 4.40 16.41
C CYS A 155 15.61 4.80 14.94
N ILE A 156 15.46 6.09 14.63
CA ILE A 156 15.66 6.61 13.27
C ILE A 156 16.86 7.56 13.26
N PRO A 157 17.85 7.40 12.35
CA PRO A 157 17.96 6.33 11.35
C PRO A 157 18.42 4.97 11.91
N ASP A 158 19.18 4.97 13.00
CA ASP A 158 19.54 3.77 13.77
C ASP A 158 19.93 4.17 15.22
N CYS A 159 20.07 3.20 16.11
CA CYS A 159 20.41 3.47 17.52
C CYS A 159 21.94 3.64 17.75
N ARG A 160 22.73 3.95 16.71
CA ARG A 160 24.19 4.04 16.84
C ARG A 160 24.60 5.16 17.79
N GLY A 161 25.61 4.90 18.61
CA GLY A 161 26.13 5.85 19.59
C GLY A 161 25.38 5.89 20.92
N LEU A 162 24.29 5.13 21.08
CA LEU A 162 23.64 4.90 22.36
C LEU A 162 24.26 3.69 23.06
N ASP A 163 24.71 3.85 24.31
CA ASP A 163 25.14 2.72 25.15
C ASP A 163 23.93 1.88 25.57
N GLN A 164 22.79 2.54 25.80
CA GLN A 164 21.52 1.91 26.14
C GLN A 164 20.43 2.52 25.25
N PRO A 165 19.88 1.78 24.28
CA PRO A 165 18.76 2.29 23.49
C PRO A 165 17.47 2.28 24.33
N PRO A 166 16.53 3.20 24.06
CA PRO A 166 15.22 3.16 24.69
C PRO A 166 14.50 1.84 24.42
N ARG A 167 13.98 1.21 25.47
CA ARG A 167 13.15 0.01 25.40
C ARG A 167 11.78 0.30 25.98
N ALA A 168 10.72 -0.08 25.27
CA ALA A 168 9.36 0.04 25.79
C ALA A 168 9.22 -0.70 27.13
N LEU A 169 8.67 -0.02 28.13
CA LEU A 169 8.42 -0.58 29.47
C LEU A 169 7.04 -1.22 29.58
N THR A 170 6.19 -1.06 28.56
CA THR A 170 4.82 -1.58 28.57
C THR A 170 4.61 -2.54 27.41
N GLY A 171 4.12 -3.76 27.73
CA GLY A 171 4.05 -4.90 26.81
C GLY A 171 2.74 -5.09 26.05
N GLU A 172 1.69 -4.30 26.31
CA GLU A 172 0.32 -4.60 25.82
C GLU A 172 -0.27 -3.57 24.84
N PHE A 173 0.57 -2.91 24.04
CA PHE A 173 0.10 -1.85 23.12
C PHE A 173 0.43 -2.11 21.65
N GLU A 174 0.77 -3.33 21.27
CA GLU A 174 1.07 -3.66 19.86
C GLU A 174 -0.17 -3.54 18.96
N THR A 175 -1.36 -3.81 19.51
CA THR A 175 -2.61 -3.82 18.77
C THR A 175 -3.49 -2.64 19.16
N VAL A 176 -3.75 -1.74 18.21
CA VAL A 176 -4.78 -0.71 18.36
C VAL A 176 -6.10 -1.31 17.89
N THR A 177 -7.06 -1.41 18.80
CA THR A 177 -8.42 -1.82 18.45
C THR A 177 -9.20 -0.59 18.04
N VAL A 178 -9.62 -0.52 16.78
CA VAL A 178 -10.37 0.64 16.28
C VAL A 178 -11.86 0.32 16.34
N GLY A 179 -12.64 1.24 16.93
CA GLY A 179 -14.10 1.17 16.92
C GLY A 179 -14.66 1.45 15.53
N SER A 180 -15.63 0.65 15.10
CA SER A 180 -16.38 0.81 13.84
C SER A 180 -17.33 2.00 13.92
N GLY A 181 -16.79 3.21 14.07
CA GLY A 181 -17.56 4.46 14.15
C GLY A 181 -17.32 5.33 12.93
N GLY A 182 -18.08 5.10 11.86
CA GLY A 182 -18.21 6.02 10.72
C GLY A 182 -17.52 5.57 9.42
N ALA A 183 -18.35 5.16 8.46
CA ALA A 183 -18.14 5.21 6.99
C ALA A 183 -16.81 4.70 6.40
N GLY A 184 -16.20 3.67 7.00
CA GLY A 184 -15.12 2.92 6.35
C GLY A 184 -14.83 1.63 7.08
N THR A 185 -15.02 0.49 6.44
CA THR A 185 -14.58 -0.80 6.94
C THR A 185 -13.05 -0.78 7.03
N ILE A 186 -12.50 -0.52 8.22
CA ILE A 186 -11.07 -0.63 8.45
C ILE A 186 -10.74 -2.12 8.53
N MET A 187 -10.53 -2.75 7.37
CA MET A 187 -9.76 -3.98 7.32
C MET A 187 -8.39 -3.67 7.94
N GLY A 188 -7.95 -4.49 8.89
CA GLY A 188 -6.70 -4.27 9.62
C GLY A 188 -5.50 -3.91 8.75
N GLY A 189 -4.45 -3.38 9.38
CA GLY A 189 -3.31 -2.85 8.65
C GLY A 189 -2.17 -2.47 9.57
N ILE A 190 -1.17 -1.77 9.01
CA ILE A 190 0.00 -1.29 9.76
C ILE A 190 0.00 0.23 9.76
N ALA A 191 0.18 0.83 10.94
CA ALA A 191 0.47 2.26 11.08
C ALA A 191 1.92 2.45 11.53
N LEU A 192 2.57 3.51 11.04
CA LEU A 192 3.90 3.94 11.45
C LEU A 192 3.79 5.30 12.14
N VAL A 193 4.21 5.37 13.40
CA VAL A 193 4.18 6.61 14.20
C VAL A 193 5.58 6.93 14.67
N ARG A 194 6.00 8.18 14.47
CA ARG A 194 7.30 8.71 14.88
C ARG A 194 7.13 9.65 16.06
N PHE A 195 8.04 9.60 17.03
CA PHE A 195 8.01 10.45 18.23
C PHE A 195 9.38 10.51 18.89
N VAL A 196 9.59 11.50 19.75
CA VAL A 196 10.78 11.63 20.58
C VAL A 196 10.51 11.04 21.97
N VAL A 197 11.42 10.20 22.44
CA VAL A 197 11.52 9.79 23.84
C VAL A 197 12.49 10.73 24.54
N ASP A 198 12.04 11.37 25.62
CA ASP A 198 12.87 12.29 26.41
C ASP A 198 13.93 11.56 27.26
N SER A 199 14.80 12.32 27.91
CA SER A 199 15.84 11.77 28.78
C SER A 199 15.31 11.06 30.04
N ALA A 200 14.02 11.16 30.33
CA ALA A 200 13.33 10.46 31.41
C ALA A 200 12.54 9.23 30.93
N GLY A 201 12.55 8.94 29.62
CA GLY A 201 11.83 7.80 29.04
C GLY A 201 10.35 8.05 28.74
N ARG A 202 9.91 9.32 28.70
CA ARG A 202 8.53 9.69 28.33
C ARG A 202 8.47 10.12 26.87
N VAL A 203 7.35 9.84 26.22
CA VAL A 203 7.07 10.35 24.88
C VAL A 203 6.74 11.84 24.96
N GLU A 204 7.40 12.65 24.13
CA GLU A 204 7.10 14.08 24.01
C GLU A 204 5.83 14.30 23.16
N PRO A 205 4.71 14.79 23.71
CA PRO A 205 3.43 14.80 23.00
C PRO A 205 3.44 15.62 21.70
N ALA A 206 4.16 16.75 21.69
CA ALA A 206 4.26 17.62 20.52
C ALA A 206 5.14 17.04 19.39
N SER A 207 5.89 15.97 19.66
CA SER A 207 6.77 15.33 18.67
C SER A 207 6.08 14.20 17.88
N ILE A 208 4.88 13.78 18.29
CA ILE A 208 4.19 12.63 17.71
C ILE A 208 3.72 12.96 16.30
N THR A 209 4.20 12.21 15.32
CA THR A 209 3.88 12.35 13.90
C THR A 209 3.47 11.01 13.31
N VAL A 210 2.29 10.93 12.69
CA VAL A 210 1.88 9.74 11.94
C VAL A 210 2.56 9.76 10.58
N VAL A 211 3.48 8.83 10.34
CA VAL A 211 4.24 8.71 9.09
C VAL A 211 3.41 8.00 8.02
N SER A 212 2.67 6.95 8.42
CA SER A 212 1.78 6.19 7.56
C SER A 212 0.60 5.64 8.35
N SER A 213 -0.59 5.65 7.78
CA SER A 213 -1.81 5.06 8.34
C SER A 213 -2.71 4.59 7.19
N PRO A 214 -3.42 3.45 7.32
CA PRO A 214 -4.38 3.01 6.31
C PRO A 214 -5.60 3.92 6.17
N SER A 215 -5.87 4.79 7.14
CA SER A 215 -6.92 5.81 7.05
C SER A 215 -6.53 7.09 7.81
N PRO A 216 -6.79 8.29 7.25
CA PRO A 216 -6.62 9.55 7.96
C PRO A 216 -7.48 9.66 9.23
N ALA A 217 -8.63 8.98 9.28
CA ALA A 217 -9.54 8.98 10.43
C ALA A 217 -8.93 8.37 11.70
N LEU A 218 -7.85 7.59 11.56
CA LEU A 218 -7.18 6.92 12.67
C LEU A 218 -6.17 7.81 13.41
N ARG A 219 -5.90 9.02 12.91
CA ARG A 219 -4.80 9.85 13.41
C ARG A 219 -4.93 10.10 14.92
N ASP A 220 -6.10 10.52 15.38
CA ASP A 220 -6.29 10.91 16.77
C ASP A 220 -6.21 9.68 17.70
N THR A 221 -6.78 8.53 17.28
CA THR A 221 -6.63 7.25 17.98
C THR A 221 -5.17 6.82 18.11
N LEU A 222 -4.37 6.97 17.05
CA LEU A 222 -2.94 6.64 17.08
C LEU A 222 -2.17 7.56 18.04
N LEU A 223 -2.48 8.87 18.05
CA LEU A 223 -1.86 9.84 18.95
C LEU A 223 -2.19 9.52 20.41
N GLU A 224 -3.46 9.23 20.70
CA GLU A 224 -3.94 8.86 22.04
C GLU A 224 -3.32 7.56 22.54
N HIS A 225 -3.09 6.60 21.64
CA HIS A 225 -2.45 5.33 21.96
C HIS A 225 -0.95 5.46 22.26
N VAL A 226 -0.24 6.32 21.52
CA VAL A 226 1.22 6.49 21.67
C VAL A 226 1.59 7.37 22.88
N ARG A 227 0.79 8.39 23.19
CA ARG A 227 1.04 9.35 24.28
C ARG A 227 1.30 8.73 25.67
N PRO A 228 0.56 7.70 26.13
CA PRO A 228 0.80 7.08 27.44
C PRO A 228 2.00 6.12 27.46
N ALA A 229 2.62 5.81 26.32
CA ALA A 229 3.73 4.87 26.28
C ALA A 229 4.92 5.33 27.14
N ARG A 230 5.62 4.36 27.73
CA ARG A 230 6.80 4.58 28.57
C ARG A 230 7.95 3.74 28.06
N PHE A 231 9.13 4.33 28.11
CA PHE A 231 10.38 3.71 27.67
C PHE A 231 11.42 3.82 28.78
N SER A 232 12.40 2.93 28.76
CA SER A 232 13.65 3.20 29.44
C SER A 232 14.34 4.37 28.73
N PRO A 233 15.03 5.27 29.44
CA PRO A 233 15.79 6.35 28.82
C PRO A 233 16.88 5.82 27.89
N GLY A 234 17.04 6.46 26.74
CA GLY A 234 18.24 6.28 25.93
C GLY A 234 19.45 6.87 26.65
N ARG A 235 20.62 6.22 26.60
CA ARG A 235 21.84 6.72 27.26
C ARG A 235 23.06 6.79 26.35
N VAL A 236 23.88 7.82 26.56
CA VAL A 236 25.23 7.98 26.02
C VAL A 236 26.17 8.31 27.17
N GLN A 237 27.23 7.54 27.33
CA GLN A 237 28.13 7.56 28.49
C GLN A 237 27.36 7.59 29.83
N GLY A 238 26.30 6.78 29.92
CA GLY A 238 25.41 6.72 31.08
C GLY A 238 24.47 7.92 31.28
N ARG A 239 24.55 8.99 30.48
CA ARG A 239 23.67 10.17 30.55
C ARG A 239 22.42 9.96 29.71
N GLY A 240 21.24 10.29 30.26
CA GLY A 240 19.97 10.22 29.54
C GLY A 240 19.94 11.21 28.38
N VAL A 241 19.56 10.75 27.19
CA VAL A 241 19.46 11.57 25.98
C VAL A 241 18.09 11.43 25.33
N ARG A 242 17.71 12.45 24.53
CA ARG A 242 16.49 12.42 23.71
C ARG A 242 16.74 11.55 22.48
N VAL A 243 15.79 10.69 22.13
CA VAL A 243 15.94 9.75 21.02
C VAL A 243 14.70 9.78 20.13
N LEU A 244 14.92 9.94 18.82
CA LEU A 244 13.86 9.83 17.83
C LEU A 244 13.54 8.35 17.56
N MET A 245 12.30 7.98 17.83
CA MET A 245 11.78 6.62 17.72
C MET A 245 10.69 6.55 16.66
N GLN A 246 10.53 5.36 16.07
CA GLN A 246 9.45 4.99 15.18
C GLN A 246 8.83 3.68 15.63
N TRP A 247 7.50 3.67 15.78
CA TRP A 247 6.71 2.52 16.20
C TRP A 247 5.85 2.00 15.05
N ARG A 248 5.97 0.70 14.78
CA ARG A 248 5.11 -0.07 13.89
C ARG A 248 3.95 -0.68 14.67
N LEU A 249 2.75 -0.18 14.48
CA LEU A 249 1.52 -0.60 15.16
C LEU A 249 0.68 -1.51 14.25
N THR A 250 0.15 -2.60 14.80
CA THR A 250 -0.84 -3.44 14.12
C THR A 250 -2.24 -2.94 14.44
N LEU A 251 -3.03 -2.71 13.40
CA LEU A 251 -4.41 -2.25 13.50
C LEU A 251 -5.35 -3.43 13.28
N ARG A 252 -6.29 -3.64 14.21
CA ARG A 252 -7.33 -4.66 14.07
C ARG A 252 -8.70 -4.02 14.18
N SER A 253 -9.63 -4.46 13.31
CA SER A 253 -11.05 -4.18 13.49
C SER A 253 -11.56 -4.99 14.66
N ARG A 254 -12.42 -4.38 15.47
CA ARG A 254 -13.16 -5.07 16.51
C ARG A 254 -14.32 -5.88 15.93
#